data_AF-A0A1S3H3M3-F1
#
_entry.id   AF-A0A1S3H3M3-F1
#
_cell.length_a   1.000
_cell.length_b   1.000
_cell.length_c   1.000
_cell.angle_alpha   90.00
_cell.angle_beta   90.00
_cell.angle_gamma   90.00
#
_symmetry.space_group_name_H-M   'P 1'
#
loop_
_entity.id
_entity.type
_entity.pdbx_description
1 polymer ?
#
loop_
_entity_poly.entity_id
_entity_poly.type
_entity_poly.pdbx_seq_one_letter_code
_entity_poly.pdbx_strand_id
1 'polypeptide(L)'
;MEVTYENSLMFPAVTICNNNWFRKESLNSSGTLDFGLSLSSSASAVVNGSGYNLTEFFMTHGHQLDKNFDLPWACDWKYTECSSANFTRRITDMGLCYTFNDGGNLHATFPGEDYGLRLILYTEQDKYLARTRKAGFTVLLHQPIDTPHMANGFHVAPGEVTSVAISLIEVESLHIFQ
;
A
#
# COMPACT_ATOMS: atom_id res chain seq x y z
N MET A 1 -29.17 -13.23 7.06
CA MET A 1 -28.26 -12.75 6.01
C MET A 1 -29.11 -12.55 4.78
N GLU A 2 -29.40 -11.31 4.44
CA GLU A 2 -30.07 -10.94 3.20
C GLU A 2 -28.99 -10.74 2.13
N VAL A 3 -29.19 -11.28 0.93
CA VAL A 3 -28.24 -11.14 -0.17
C VAL A 3 -28.91 -10.31 -1.24
N THR A 4 -28.42 -9.09 -1.44
CA THR A 4 -28.83 -8.20 -2.51
C THR A 4 -27.85 -8.32 -3.68
N TYR A 5 -28.38 -8.32 -4.91
CA TYR A 5 -27.58 -8.34 -6.12
C TYR A 5 -27.62 -6.94 -6.74
N GLU A 6 -26.47 -6.27 -6.73
CA GLU A 6 -26.30 -4.96 -7.34
C GLU A 6 -25.58 -5.08 -8.69
N ASN A 7 -26.02 -4.31 -9.68
CA ASN A 7 -25.38 -4.27 -11.01
C ASN A 7 -24.01 -3.57 -10.99
N SER A 8 -23.71 -2.84 -9.91
CA SER A 8 -22.49 -2.07 -9.74
C SER A 8 -22.19 -1.94 -8.26
N LEU A 9 -20.98 -2.28 -7.85
CA LEU A 9 -20.49 -2.12 -6.49
C LEU A 9 -19.32 -1.15 -6.49
N MET A 10 -19.25 -0.26 -5.49
CA MET A 10 -18.06 0.57 -5.30
C MET A 10 -16.86 -0.37 -5.07
N PHE A 11 -15.82 -0.20 -5.88
CA PHE A 11 -14.58 -0.95 -5.67
C PHE A 11 -13.90 -0.44 -4.40
N PRO A 12 -13.30 -1.28 -3.54
CA PRO A 12 -12.61 -0.79 -2.35
C PRO A 12 -11.41 0.09 -2.73
N ALA A 13 -10.93 0.87 -1.77
CA ALA A 13 -9.58 1.40 -1.86
C ALA A 13 -8.57 0.27 -1.59
N VAL A 14 -7.48 0.27 -2.35
CA VAL A 14 -6.41 -0.73 -2.23
C VAL A 14 -5.13 -0.01 -1.86
N THR A 15 -4.74 -0.08 -0.59
CA THR A 15 -3.48 0.50 -0.10
C THR A 15 -2.39 -0.55 -0.11
N ILE A 16 -1.24 -0.20 -0.70
CA ILE A 16 -0.10 -1.09 -0.92
C ILE A 16 1.15 -0.45 -0.31
N CYS A 17 1.83 -1.21 0.54
CA CYS A 17 3.08 -0.80 1.17
C CYS A 17 4.17 -1.82 0.87
N ASN A 18 5.37 -1.34 0.52
CA ASN A 18 6.56 -2.18 0.52
C ASN A 18 6.90 -2.54 1.98
N ASN A 19 7.24 -3.80 2.25
CA ASN A 19 7.61 -4.22 3.61
C ASN A 19 8.95 -3.63 4.09
N ASN A 20 9.71 -3.00 3.20
CA ASN A 20 10.85 -2.15 3.52
C ASN A 20 10.44 -0.67 3.52
N TRP A 21 10.61 0.03 4.65
CA TRP A 21 10.13 1.42 4.78
C TRP A 21 10.92 2.43 3.94
N PHE A 22 12.24 2.20 3.80
CA PHE A 22 13.16 3.16 3.17
C PHE A 22 14.17 2.49 2.26
N ARG A 23 14.46 3.09 1.10
CA ARG A 23 15.55 2.64 0.24
C ARG A 23 16.90 2.93 0.88
N LYS A 24 17.70 1.88 1.11
CA LYS A 24 19.05 1.94 1.68
C LYS A 24 19.96 2.96 0.99
N GLU A 25 19.99 2.96 -0.34
CA GLU A 25 20.85 3.88 -1.12
C GLU A 25 20.45 5.34 -0.93
N SER A 26 19.15 5.61 -0.82
CA SER A 26 18.64 6.97 -0.60
C SER A 26 19.10 7.51 0.75
N LEU A 27 19.01 6.72 1.81
CA LEU A 27 19.49 7.10 3.15
C LEU A 27 21.02 7.27 3.21
N ASN A 28 21.77 6.41 2.52
CA ASN A 28 23.23 6.51 2.46
C ASN A 28 23.66 7.80 1.75
N SER A 29 23.02 8.12 0.62
CA SER A 29 23.34 9.32 -0.16
C SER A 29 23.05 10.62 0.58
N SER A 30 22.07 10.63 1.48
CA SER A 30 21.71 11.80 2.31
C SER A 30 22.45 11.85 3.65
N GLY A 31 23.21 10.81 4.02
CA GLY A 31 23.84 10.71 5.34
C GLY A 31 22.84 10.53 6.50
N THR A 32 21.64 10.02 6.23
CA THR A 32 20.54 9.89 7.21
C THR A 32 20.24 8.43 7.59
N LEU A 33 21.17 7.51 7.32
CA LEU A 33 21.02 6.07 7.57
C LEU A 33 20.61 5.77 9.02
N ASP A 34 21.30 6.35 10.01
CA ASP A 34 21.02 6.09 11.42
C ASP A 34 19.61 6.53 11.81
N PHE A 35 19.16 7.68 11.31
CA PHE A 35 17.81 8.18 11.56
C PHE A 35 16.76 7.25 10.93
N GLY A 36 16.93 6.86 9.66
CA GLY A 36 16.02 5.91 9.01
C GLY A 36 15.97 4.53 9.70
N LEU A 37 17.09 4.03 10.21
CA LEU A 37 17.15 2.79 11.00
C LEU A 37 16.44 2.92 12.36
N SER A 38 16.51 4.08 13.01
CA SER A 38 15.80 4.35 14.27
C SER A 38 14.27 4.37 14.12
N LEU A 39 13.77 4.74 12.93
CA LEU A 39 12.33 4.74 12.62
C LEU A 39 11.84 3.34 12.23
N SER A 40 12.57 2.64 11.36
CA SER A 40 12.16 1.34 10.79
C SER A 40 12.44 0.14 11.68
N SER A 41 13.23 0.30 12.74
CA SER A 41 13.57 -0.77 13.65
C SER A 41 13.61 -0.27 15.09
N SER A 42 13.20 -1.12 16.03
CA SER A 42 13.30 -0.88 17.47
C SER A 42 14.75 -0.87 18.01
N ALA A 43 15.76 -0.82 17.13
CA ALA A 43 17.16 -0.78 17.53
C ALA A 43 17.55 0.63 18.00
N SER A 44 17.86 0.70 19.28
CA SER A 44 18.10 1.82 20.20
C SER A 44 19.19 2.86 19.86
N ALA A 45 19.41 3.23 18.61
CA ALA A 45 20.23 4.41 18.33
C ALA A 45 19.46 5.66 18.81
N VAL A 46 19.96 6.35 19.84
CA VAL A 46 19.45 7.68 20.23
C VAL A 46 19.90 8.65 19.15
N VAL A 47 19.03 8.90 18.17
CA VAL A 47 19.27 9.85 17.10
C VAL A 47 18.46 11.11 17.39
N ASN A 48 19.09 12.29 17.24
CA ASN A 48 18.36 13.54 17.35
C ASN A 48 17.43 13.71 16.15
N GLY A 49 16.12 13.53 16.38
CA GLY A 49 15.09 13.63 15.34
C GLY A 49 14.56 15.03 15.09
N SER A 50 14.90 16.03 15.92
CA SER A 50 14.24 17.35 15.87
C SER A 50 14.48 18.14 14.59
N GLY A 51 15.52 17.79 13.83
CA GLY A 51 15.84 18.42 12.55
C GLY A 51 15.10 17.85 11.34
N TYR A 52 14.27 16.81 11.51
CA TYR A 52 13.63 16.13 10.39
C TYR A 52 12.12 16.35 10.35
N ASN A 53 11.61 16.72 9.18
CA ASN A 53 10.18 16.63 8.87
C ASN A 53 9.86 15.19 8.47
N LEU A 54 9.13 14.45 9.31
CA LEU A 54 8.86 13.02 9.09
C LEU A 54 8.11 12.76 7.78
N THR A 55 7.12 13.59 7.44
CA THR A 55 6.34 13.43 6.20
C THR A 55 7.26 13.54 4.98
N GLU A 56 8.09 14.58 4.95
CA GLU A 56 9.06 14.78 3.86
C GLU A 56 10.11 13.66 3.84
N PHE A 57 10.55 13.19 5.01
CA PHE A 57 11.51 12.10 5.15
C PHE A 57 10.99 10.80 4.53
N PHE A 58 9.76 10.39 4.86
CA PHE A 58 9.13 9.21 4.26
C PHE A 58 8.87 9.39 2.76
N MET A 59 8.40 10.57 2.33
CA MET A 59 8.18 10.85 0.91
C MET A 59 9.47 10.76 0.09
N THR A 60 10.58 11.22 0.65
CA THR A 60 11.90 11.25 -0.01
C THR A 60 12.56 9.88 -0.04
N HIS A 61 12.59 9.18 1.10
CA HIS A 61 13.37 7.95 1.27
C HIS A 61 12.57 6.66 1.05
N GLY A 62 11.24 6.71 1.11
CA GLY A 62 10.37 5.57 0.87
C GLY A 62 10.34 5.12 -0.59
N HIS A 63 9.96 3.87 -0.85
CA HIS A 63 9.88 3.27 -2.19
C HIS A 63 9.00 4.09 -3.13
N GLN A 64 9.42 4.31 -4.39
CA GLN A 64 8.68 5.12 -5.35
C GLN A 64 7.94 4.21 -6.32
N LEU A 65 6.61 4.34 -6.41
CA LEU A 65 5.78 3.49 -7.26
C LEU A 65 5.99 3.72 -8.75
N ASP A 66 6.45 4.91 -9.15
CA ASP A 66 6.66 5.28 -10.56
C ASP A 66 7.57 4.26 -11.28
N LYS A 67 8.61 3.76 -10.59
CA LYS A 67 9.55 2.77 -11.14
C LYS A 67 8.98 1.35 -11.23
N ASN A 68 7.90 1.06 -10.53
CA ASN A 68 7.24 -0.25 -10.58
C ASN A 68 6.31 -0.38 -11.80
N PHE A 69 5.88 0.74 -12.39
CA PHE A 69 4.97 0.78 -13.54
C PHE A 69 5.64 1.22 -14.84
N ASP A 70 6.97 1.13 -14.94
CA ASP A 70 7.70 1.36 -16.20
C ASP A 70 7.34 0.32 -17.29
N LEU A 71 6.60 -0.74 -16.92
CA LEU A 71 6.10 -1.77 -17.82
C LEU A 71 4.61 -1.53 -18.14
N PRO A 72 4.20 -1.46 -19.42
CA PRO A 72 2.80 -1.16 -19.83
C PRO A 72 1.72 -2.13 -19.33
N TRP A 73 2.12 -3.30 -18.83
CA TRP A 73 1.25 -4.38 -18.37
C TRP A 73 1.33 -4.59 -16.85
N ALA A 74 1.96 -3.66 -16.14
CA ALA A 74 2.13 -3.76 -14.69
C ALA A 74 0.90 -3.27 -13.90
N CYS A 75 -0.05 -2.59 -14.54
CA CYS A 75 -1.28 -2.13 -13.92
C CYS A 75 -2.44 -2.18 -14.91
N ASP A 76 -3.47 -2.95 -14.59
CA ASP A 76 -4.72 -2.94 -15.33
C ASP A 76 -5.91 -2.78 -14.37
N TRP A 77 -6.83 -1.89 -14.72
CA TRP A 77 -8.15 -1.78 -14.11
C TRP A 77 -9.22 -2.00 -15.19
N LYS A 78 -9.97 -3.09 -15.12
CA LYS A 78 -11.00 -3.45 -16.11
C LYS A 78 -10.48 -3.41 -17.55
N TYR A 79 -9.37 -4.10 -17.82
CA TYR A 79 -8.66 -4.10 -19.11
C TYR A 79 -8.15 -2.72 -19.59
N THR A 80 -8.17 -1.71 -18.73
CA THR A 80 -7.63 -0.38 -19.04
C THR A 80 -6.32 -0.22 -18.30
N GLU A 81 -5.26 0.10 -19.04
CA GLU A 81 -3.94 0.38 -18.48
C GLU A 81 -4.06 1.51 -17.45
N CYS A 82 -3.46 1.28 -16.28
CA CYS A 82 -3.28 2.29 -15.24
C CYS A 82 -1.80 2.56 -15.00
N SER A 83 -1.51 3.63 -14.28
CA SER A 83 -0.14 4.01 -13.94
C SER A 83 -0.05 4.49 -12.49
N SER A 84 1.14 4.88 -12.05
CA SER A 84 1.33 5.47 -10.72
C SER A 84 0.47 6.72 -10.48
N ALA A 85 0.05 7.43 -11.54
CA ALA A 85 -0.86 8.57 -11.43
C ALA A 85 -2.26 8.19 -10.90
N ASN A 86 -2.64 6.92 -10.98
CA ASN A 86 -3.90 6.41 -10.42
C ASN A 86 -3.81 6.06 -8.92
N PHE A 87 -2.65 6.31 -8.28
CA PHE A 87 -2.42 6.00 -6.88
C PHE A 87 -2.09 7.27 -6.09
N THR A 88 -2.76 7.44 -4.95
CA THR A 88 -2.44 8.51 -4.00
C THR A 88 -1.31 8.07 -3.07
N ARG A 89 -0.30 8.93 -2.88
CA ARG A 89 0.75 8.72 -1.86
C ARG A 89 0.17 8.93 -0.46
N ARG A 90 0.35 7.96 0.43
CA ARG A 90 -0.09 8.02 1.84
C ARG A 90 1.06 7.65 2.78
N ILE A 91 1.23 8.42 3.85
CA ILE A 91 2.10 8.01 4.96
C ILE A 91 1.25 7.22 5.94
N THR A 92 1.66 6.00 6.24
CA THR A 92 0.96 5.05 7.13
C THR A 92 1.87 4.61 8.27
N ASP A 93 1.38 3.70 9.12
CA ASP A 93 2.18 3.00 10.13
C ASP A 93 3.29 2.10 9.53
N MET A 94 3.32 1.93 8.19
CA MET A 94 4.41 1.27 7.45
C MET A 94 5.27 2.23 6.60
N GLY A 95 5.13 3.54 6.79
CA GLY A 95 5.85 4.55 6.02
C GLY A 95 5.12 4.94 4.73
N LEU A 96 5.86 5.18 3.64
CA LEU A 96 5.29 5.61 2.35
C LEU A 96 4.60 4.44 1.64
N CYS A 97 3.31 4.61 1.38
CA CYS A 97 2.43 3.67 0.72
C CYS A 97 1.59 4.34 -0.36
N TYR A 98 0.86 3.53 -1.10
CA TYR A 98 0.13 3.96 -2.30
C TYR A 98 -1.28 3.40 -2.30
N THR A 99 -2.27 4.26 -2.45
CA THR A 99 -3.69 3.90 -2.41
C THR A 99 -4.33 4.07 -3.78
N PHE A 100 -4.75 2.95 -4.36
CA PHE A 100 -5.62 2.94 -5.53
C PHE A 100 -7.06 3.22 -5.10
N ASN A 101 -7.81 3.95 -5.93
CA ASN A 101 -9.22 4.30 -5.68
C ASN A 101 -9.45 5.04 -4.34
N ASP A 102 -8.50 5.89 -3.95
CA ASP A 102 -8.53 6.66 -2.69
C ASP A 102 -9.74 7.61 -2.55
N GLY A 103 -10.41 7.93 -3.68
CA GLY A 103 -11.63 8.74 -3.70
C GLY A 103 -12.94 7.95 -3.83
N GLY A 104 -12.87 6.62 -4.01
CA GLY A 104 -14.06 5.77 -4.14
C GLY A 104 -14.88 5.97 -5.41
N ASN A 105 -14.26 6.47 -6.48
CA ASN A 105 -14.95 6.78 -7.74
C ASN A 105 -15.02 5.59 -8.70
N LEU A 106 -14.27 4.51 -8.41
CA LEU A 106 -14.24 3.33 -9.27
C LEU A 106 -15.28 2.30 -8.81
N HIS A 107 -15.95 1.71 -9.79
CA HIS A 107 -17.01 0.72 -9.58
C HIS A 107 -16.73 -0.57 -10.37
N ALA A 108 -16.93 -1.70 -9.69
CA ALA A 108 -16.91 -3.03 -10.26
C ALA A 108 -18.32 -3.43 -10.72
N THR A 109 -18.43 -3.86 -11.98
CA THR A 109 -19.70 -4.23 -12.63
C THR A 109 -19.78 -5.71 -12.97
N PHE A 110 -18.64 -6.39 -13.04
CA PHE A 110 -18.55 -7.82 -13.32
C PHE A 110 -17.52 -8.46 -12.37
N PRO A 111 -17.76 -9.70 -11.91
CA PRO A 111 -16.76 -10.47 -11.18
C PRO A 111 -15.69 -11.01 -12.13
N GLY A 112 -14.55 -11.43 -11.57
CA GLY A 112 -13.43 -12.01 -12.31
C GLY A 112 -12.19 -11.12 -12.28
N GLU A 113 -11.02 -11.74 -12.39
CA GLU A 113 -9.72 -11.06 -12.24
C GLU A 113 -9.52 -9.94 -13.28
N ASP A 114 -10.02 -10.15 -14.51
CA ASP A 114 -9.85 -9.16 -15.57
C ASP A 114 -10.74 -7.92 -15.42
N TYR A 115 -11.79 -8.02 -14.62
CA TYR A 115 -12.70 -6.91 -14.28
C TYR A 115 -12.32 -6.22 -12.96
N GLY A 116 -11.21 -6.64 -12.35
CA GLY A 116 -10.65 -6.06 -11.12
C GLY A 116 -9.41 -5.21 -11.37
N LEU A 117 -8.64 -5.04 -10.29
CA LEU A 117 -7.31 -4.43 -10.30
C LEU A 117 -6.26 -5.54 -10.41
N ARG A 118 -5.43 -5.48 -11.45
CA ARG A 118 -4.29 -6.39 -11.66
C ARG A 118 -3.00 -5.60 -11.58
N LEU A 119 -2.05 -6.10 -10.80
CA LEU A 119 -0.80 -5.42 -10.51
C LEU A 119 0.39 -6.35 -10.63
N ILE A 120 1.49 -5.79 -11.11
CA ILE A 120 2.81 -6.42 -11.10
C ILE A 120 3.74 -5.47 -10.39
N LEU A 121 4.27 -5.93 -9.26
CA LEU A 121 5.01 -5.09 -8.34
C LEU A 121 6.46 -5.57 -8.26
N TYR A 122 7.39 -4.62 -8.38
CA TYR A 122 8.80 -4.88 -8.14
C TYR A 122 9.16 -4.52 -6.70
N THR A 123 9.67 -5.49 -5.94
CA THR A 123 9.98 -5.31 -4.52
C THR A 123 11.21 -4.43 -4.27
N GLU A 124 12.13 -4.30 -5.23
CA GLU A 124 13.43 -3.63 -5.03
C GLU A 124 14.22 -4.20 -3.82
N GLN A 125 14.30 -5.53 -3.69
CA GLN A 125 14.96 -6.21 -2.56
C GLN A 125 16.44 -5.82 -2.40
N ASP A 126 17.12 -5.47 -3.48
CA ASP A 126 18.48 -4.92 -3.49
C ASP A 126 18.63 -3.62 -2.66
N LYS A 127 17.54 -2.86 -2.54
CA LYS A 127 17.46 -1.58 -1.81
C LYS A 127 17.01 -1.73 -0.37
N TYR A 128 16.78 -2.95 0.09
CA TYR A 128 16.32 -3.17 1.46
C TYR A 128 17.38 -2.82 2.49
N LEU A 129 16.90 -2.36 3.64
CA LEU A 129 17.71 -2.23 4.85
C LEU A 129 18.03 -3.63 5.39
N ALA A 130 19.22 -3.79 5.98
CA ALA A 130 19.67 -5.08 6.52
C ALA A 130 18.74 -5.66 7.62
N ARG A 131 17.90 -4.81 8.25
CA ARG A 131 16.96 -5.20 9.30
C ARG A 131 15.57 -5.54 8.80
N THR A 132 15.30 -5.39 7.50
CA THR A 132 13.99 -5.73 6.92
C THR A 132 13.81 -7.24 6.91
N ARG A 133 12.81 -7.73 7.67
CA ARG A 133 12.62 -9.18 7.90
C ARG A 133 11.69 -9.85 6.90
N LYS A 134 10.86 -9.09 6.19
CA LYS A 134 9.85 -9.60 5.26
C LYS A 134 10.05 -8.94 3.90
N ALA A 135 10.24 -9.75 2.86
CA ALA A 135 10.19 -9.28 1.48
C ALA A 135 8.76 -9.29 0.96
N GLY A 136 8.47 -8.44 -0.02
CA GLY A 136 7.15 -8.31 -0.62
C GLY A 136 6.40 -7.07 -0.15
N PHE A 137 5.08 -7.19 -0.16
CA PHE A 137 4.17 -6.09 0.11
C PHE A 137 3.19 -6.47 1.21
N THR A 138 2.67 -5.46 1.89
CA THR A 138 1.45 -5.58 2.69
C THR A 138 0.36 -4.79 1.98
N VAL A 139 -0.79 -5.43 1.77
CA VAL A 139 -1.92 -4.89 1.03
C VAL A 139 -3.13 -4.81 1.95
N LEU A 140 -3.82 -3.69 1.93
CA LEU A 140 -5.04 -3.45 2.70
C LEU A 140 -6.16 -3.06 1.74
N LEU A 141 -7.27 -3.80 1.83
CA LEU A 141 -8.55 -3.42 1.23
C LEU A 141 -9.37 -2.71 2.31
N HIS A 142 -9.85 -1.50 2.01
CA HIS A 142 -10.61 -0.71 2.97
C HIS A 142 -11.65 0.17 2.26
N GLN A 143 -12.55 0.77 3.03
CA GLN A 143 -13.45 1.78 2.46
C GLN A 143 -12.63 3.00 2.03
N PRO A 144 -12.93 3.63 0.88
CA PRO A 144 -12.12 4.73 0.35
C PRO A 144 -11.92 5.92 1.28
N ILE A 145 -12.88 6.19 2.17
CA ILE A 145 -12.80 7.32 3.12
C ILE A 145 -11.93 7.02 4.35
N ASP A 146 -11.62 5.75 4.60
CA ASP A 146 -10.89 5.35 5.79
C ASP A 146 -9.39 5.65 5.66
N THR A 147 -8.78 6.05 6.78
CA THR A 147 -7.32 6.13 6.86
C THR A 147 -6.75 4.71 6.97
N PRO A 148 -5.84 4.30 6.08
CA PRO A 148 -5.33 2.92 6.08
C PRO A 148 -4.44 2.67 7.30
N HIS A 149 -4.82 1.66 8.10
CA HIS A 149 -4.00 1.10 9.16
C HIS A 149 -3.44 -0.25 8.71
N MET A 150 -2.18 -0.24 8.26
CA MET A 150 -1.59 -1.34 7.49
C MET A 150 -1.30 -2.59 8.33
N ALA A 151 -1.28 -2.47 9.66
CA ALA A 151 -1.28 -3.61 10.55
C ALA A 151 -2.46 -4.59 10.32
N ASN A 152 -3.57 -4.13 9.73
CA ASN A 152 -4.72 -4.96 9.36
C ASN A 152 -4.61 -5.56 7.94
N GLY A 153 -3.55 -5.24 7.20
CA GLY A 153 -3.34 -5.73 5.84
C GLY A 153 -2.88 -7.18 5.79
N PHE A 154 -3.01 -7.80 4.62
CA PHE A 154 -2.48 -9.12 4.32
C PHE A 154 -1.14 -9.01 3.57
N HIS A 155 -0.31 -10.04 3.72
CA HIS A 155 1.01 -10.07 3.08
C HIS A 155 0.94 -10.71 1.69
N VAL A 156 1.67 -10.12 0.75
CA VAL A 156 1.88 -10.63 -0.61
C VAL A 156 3.36 -10.86 -0.81
N ALA A 157 3.74 -12.13 -1.01
CA ALA A 157 5.12 -12.54 -1.21
C ALA A 157 5.57 -12.27 -2.67
N PRO A 158 6.86 -11.97 -2.89
CA PRO A 158 7.40 -11.92 -4.25
C PRO A 158 7.54 -13.33 -4.85
N GLY A 159 7.53 -13.41 -6.18
CA GLY A 159 7.77 -14.66 -6.91
C GLY A 159 6.52 -15.55 -7.07
N GLU A 160 5.35 -15.05 -6.69
CA GLU A 160 4.06 -15.74 -6.81
C GLU A 160 2.98 -14.79 -7.32
N VAL A 161 1.94 -15.35 -7.94
CA VAL A 161 0.70 -14.62 -8.27
C VAL A 161 -0.28 -14.82 -7.12
N THR A 162 -0.74 -13.72 -6.51
CA THR A 162 -1.76 -13.76 -5.46
C THR A 162 -3.10 -13.27 -6.00
N SER A 163 -4.10 -14.15 -6.07
CA SER A 163 -5.47 -13.79 -6.45
C SER A 163 -6.33 -13.57 -5.20
N VAL A 164 -6.99 -12.40 -5.13
CA VAL A 164 -7.82 -12.00 -3.98
C VAL A 164 -9.26 -11.79 -4.44
N ALA A 165 -10.13 -12.76 -4.13
CA ALA A 165 -11.56 -12.62 -4.35
C ALA A 165 -12.19 -11.84 -3.19
N ILE A 166 -13.07 -10.89 -3.50
CA ILE A 166 -13.68 -9.99 -2.52
C ILE A 166 -15.21 -10.03 -2.61
N SER A 167 -15.87 -9.88 -1.47
CA SER A 167 -17.33 -9.72 -1.36
C SER A 167 -17.64 -8.58 -0.42
N LEU A 168 -18.54 -7.68 -0.81
CA LEU A 168 -18.99 -6.59 0.05
C LEU A 168 -20.01 -7.11 1.08
N ILE A 169 -19.80 -6.77 2.35
CA ILE A 169 -20.75 -7.07 3.43
C ILE A 169 -21.03 -5.75 4.15
N GLU A 170 -22.29 -5.33 4.14
CA GLU A 170 -22.76 -4.20 4.93
C GLU A 170 -23.32 -4.71 6.26
N VAL A 171 -22.86 -4.11 7.35
CA VAL A 171 -23.24 -4.52 8.71
C VAL A 171 -23.81 -3.32 9.45
N GLU A 172 -25.09 -3.39 9.79
CA GLU A 172 -25.73 -2.45 10.69
C GLU A 172 -25.72 -3.01 12.12
N SER A 173 -25.13 -2.26 13.05
CA SER A 173 -25.15 -2.60 14.47
C SER A 173 -26.07 -1.64 15.22
N LEU A 174 -27.02 -2.18 15.98
CA LEU A 174 -27.80 -1.40 16.95
C LEU A 174 -27.00 -1.31 18.26
N HIS A 175 -26.25 -0.22 18.46
CA HIS A 175 -25.73 0.09 19.79
C HIS A 175 -26.83 0.74 20.65
N ILE A 176 -27.29 0.01 21.67
CA ILE A 176 -28.04 0.57 22.80
C ILE A 176 -26.99 1.06 23.80
N PHE A 177 -26.77 2.37 23.88
CA PHE A 177 -26.11 2.96 25.03
C PHE A 177 -27.08 2.88 26.22
N GLN A 178 -26.72 2.11 27.25
CA GLN A 178 -27.22 2.29 28.62
C GLN A 178 -26.12 2.90 29.47
#